data_AF-A0AAP0KDT1-F1
#
_entry.id   AF-A0AAP0KDT1-F1
#
_cell.length_a   1.000
_cell.length_b   1.000
_cell.length_c   1.000
_cell.angle_alpha   90.00
_cell.angle_beta   90.00
_cell.angle_gamma   90.00
#
_symmetry.space_group_name_H-M   'P 1'
#
loop_
_entity.id
_entity.type
_entity.pdbx_description
1 polymer ?
#
loop_
_entity_poly.entity_id
_entity_poly.type
_entity_poly.pdbx_seq_one_letter_code
_entity_poly.pdbx_strand_id
1 'polypeptide(L)'
;MDPCPFLRITVDSLALHLPHAAKPSNSGGVHPTATPCFCKLRLTNLPAPPPPRQTALLPLSSFDDSPPESTSSAPGFDLHPLSCRRPVVLEVKVYTGRMGRTCGVRSSKRLGRLRMSVQVDRVEGRSSVVQSGWVRLGGDKPVARLHLVVRLEPDPRFVFQFGGEPECSPVVYQLQLQGSVRQPIFSCKFSADRNSRSRSMQLDSSNSTRGWINSFYSDRERNGRERKGWIIMIHDLSGSPIAAASMITPFVPSPGSDRVSRSNPGAWLILRANGFSDSNWKPWGRLEAWRERGPLDGLGYRFELVSDAGTNSRVPITESTMSMRKGGSFCIDSSMVGDFSANGRPPIRGLVMSSTVEGEGKVSKPEVQVGVQHVTCMADAALFIALSAAIDLSMDACRLFSHKLRKELCHDQQEYIS
;
A
#
# COMPACT_ATOMS: atom_id res chain seq x y z
N MET A 1 -3.45 23.18 1.97
CA MET A 1 -2.52 22.06 1.72
C MET A 1 -2.09 22.17 0.28
N ASP A 2 -0.78 22.15 0.01
CA ASP A 2 -0.25 22.35 -1.34
C ASP A 2 0.24 21.02 -1.95
N PRO A 3 -0.34 20.56 -3.08
CA PRO A 3 0.00 19.28 -3.65
C PRO A 3 1.34 19.30 -4.38
N CYS A 4 2.05 18.18 -4.35
CA CYS A 4 3.24 17.93 -5.13
C CYS A 4 2.87 17.42 -6.53
N PRO A 5 3.52 17.92 -7.61
CA PRO A 5 3.19 17.55 -8.98
C PRO A 5 3.85 16.24 -9.40
N PHE A 6 3.32 15.10 -8.94
CA PHE A 6 3.76 13.79 -9.41
C PHE A 6 3.18 13.48 -10.80
N LEU A 7 3.86 12.59 -11.52
CA LEU A 7 3.45 12.14 -12.84
C LEU A 7 3.45 10.63 -12.91
N ARG A 8 2.49 10.05 -13.61
CA ARG A 8 2.35 8.61 -13.79
C ARG A 8 2.53 8.24 -15.26
N ILE A 9 3.42 7.31 -15.56
CA ILE A 9 3.53 6.70 -16.89
C ILE A 9 2.72 5.41 -16.88
N THR A 10 1.65 5.34 -17.67
CA THR A 10 0.86 4.11 -17.84
C THR A 10 1.14 3.46 -19.19
N VAL A 11 0.98 2.14 -19.21
CA VAL A 11 0.97 1.35 -20.45
C VAL A 11 -0.40 0.71 -20.57
N ASP A 12 -1.27 1.38 -21.31
CA ASP A 12 -2.70 1.07 -21.39
C ASP A 12 -2.98 -0.13 -22.28
N SER A 13 -2.14 -0.35 -23.30
CA SER A 13 -2.33 -1.40 -24.30
C SER A 13 -1.00 -1.98 -24.74
N LEU A 14 -0.90 -3.30 -24.66
CA LEU A 14 0.20 -4.14 -25.15
C LEU A 14 -0.38 -5.29 -25.96
N ALA A 15 0.12 -5.46 -27.19
CA ALA A 15 -0.12 -6.65 -28.00
C ALA A 15 1.11 -6.99 -28.82
N LEU A 16 1.38 -8.27 -29.02
CA LEU A 16 2.53 -8.74 -29.78
C LEU A 16 2.09 -9.34 -31.10
N HIS A 17 2.87 -9.05 -32.10
CA HIS A 17 2.65 -9.53 -33.43
C HIS A 17 3.92 -10.21 -33.92
N LEU A 18 3.80 -11.50 -34.23
CA LEU A 18 4.91 -12.34 -34.64
C LEU A 18 4.84 -12.57 -36.15
N PRO A 19 5.98 -12.54 -36.87
CA PRO A 19 6.02 -12.98 -38.25
C PRO A 19 5.60 -14.44 -38.31
N HIS A 20 4.63 -14.73 -39.18
CA HIS A 20 4.12 -16.08 -39.42
C HIS A 20 5.29 -17.01 -39.73
N ALA A 21 5.43 -18.10 -38.97
CA ALA A 21 6.28 -19.20 -39.39
C ALA A 21 5.65 -19.81 -40.65
N ALA A 22 6.46 -20.07 -41.69
CA ALA A 22 5.99 -20.73 -42.90
C ALA A 22 5.17 -22.00 -42.54
N LYS A 23 4.09 -22.22 -43.31
CA LYS A 23 3.12 -23.33 -43.25
C LYS A 23 3.61 -24.58 -42.49
N PRO A 24 2.82 -25.15 -41.56
CA PRO A 24 3.13 -26.48 -41.04
C PRO A 24 3.02 -27.49 -42.19
N SER A 25 4.07 -28.27 -42.41
CA SER A 25 3.99 -29.50 -43.17
C SER A 25 3.01 -30.44 -42.47
N ASN A 26 2.03 -30.95 -43.21
CA ASN A 26 1.05 -31.95 -42.77
C ASN A 26 1.72 -33.07 -41.96
N SER A 27 1.61 -33.02 -40.64
CA SER A 27 1.72 -34.19 -39.78
C SER A 27 0.84 -33.93 -38.55
N GLY A 28 -0.20 -34.75 -38.42
CA GLY A 28 -1.18 -34.65 -37.36
C GLY A 28 -0.52 -34.77 -35.99
N GLY A 29 -0.56 -33.68 -35.23
CA GLY A 29 -0.08 -33.61 -33.87
C GLY A 29 -0.71 -32.39 -33.21
N VAL A 30 -1.43 -32.63 -32.11
CA VAL A 30 -2.18 -31.64 -31.32
C VAL A 30 -1.43 -30.29 -31.25
N HIS A 31 -2.06 -29.24 -31.77
CA HIS A 31 -1.53 -27.86 -31.76
C HIS A 31 -1.05 -27.49 -30.36
N PRO A 32 0.24 -27.18 -30.13
CA PRO A 32 0.66 -26.56 -28.90
C PRO A 32 0.12 -25.13 -28.92
N THR A 33 -0.95 -24.93 -28.16
CA THR A 33 -1.50 -23.64 -27.75
C THR A 33 -0.35 -22.68 -27.45
N ALA A 34 -0.42 -21.50 -28.07
CA ALA A 34 0.64 -20.51 -28.21
C ALA A 34 1.65 -20.47 -27.05
N THR A 35 2.95 -20.56 -27.37
CA THR A 35 4.00 -20.34 -26.36
C THR A 35 3.79 -18.97 -25.72
N PRO A 36 3.68 -18.87 -24.38
CA PRO A 36 3.36 -17.60 -23.73
C PRO A 36 4.43 -16.56 -24.06
N CYS A 37 4.00 -15.37 -24.43
CA CYS A 37 4.84 -14.21 -24.65
C CYS A 37 4.67 -13.24 -23.48
N PHE A 38 5.76 -12.60 -23.07
CA PHE A 38 5.71 -11.61 -22.00
C PHE A 38 6.69 -10.47 -22.25
N CYS A 39 6.40 -9.30 -21.71
CA CYS A 39 7.33 -8.17 -21.70
C CYS A 39 7.81 -7.86 -20.28
N LYS A 40 9.03 -7.36 -20.18
CA LYS A 40 9.58 -6.73 -18.99
C LYS A 40 9.75 -5.24 -19.26
N LEU A 41 9.04 -4.45 -18.48
CA LEU A 41 9.03 -2.99 -18.53
C LEU A 41 9.97 -2.46 -17.45
N ARG A 42 10.80 -1.47 -17.80
CA ARG A 42 11.76 -0.85 -16.89
C ARG A 42 11.91 0.63 -17.21
N LEU A 43 11.76 1.49 -16.22
CA LEU A 43 12.19 2.88 -16.32
C LEU A 43 13.69 3.00 -16.02
N THR A 44 14.39 3.84 -16.75
CA THR A 44 15.83 4.10 -16.56
C THR A 44 16.09 5.61 -16.52
N ASN A 45 17.27 5.99 -16.01
CA ASN A 45 17.67 7.38 -15.73
C ASN A 45 16.97 8.04 -14.53
N LEU A 46 16.57 7.25 -13.52
CA LEU A 46 16.02 7.76 -12.26
C LEU A 46 17.13 7.99 -11.21
N PRO A 47 17.04 9.02 -10.34
CA PRO A 47 18.09 9.35 -9.38
C PRO A 47 18.40 8.30 -8.28
N ALA A 48 17.43 7.49 -7.84
CA ALA A 48 17.54 6.30 -6.92
C ALA A 48 16.12 5.76 -6.58
N PRO A 49 15.86 4.54 -6.02
CA PRO A 49 16.64 3.30 -5.83
C PRO A 49 16.39 2.32 -7.04
N PRO A 50 16.42 0.96 -7.01
CA PRO A 50 16.50 0.18 -8.25
C PRO A 50 15.31 0.48 -9.17
N PRO A 51 15.56 0.57 -10.49
CA PRO A 51 14.53 1.00 -11.43
C PRO A 51 13.31 0.10 -11.32
N PRO A 52 12.09 0.66 -11.21
CA PRO A 52 10.89 -0.15 -11.08
C PRO A 52 10.80 -1.09 -12.28
N ARG A 53 10.58 -2.38 -11.99
CA ARG A 53 10.48 -3.44 -12.98
C ARG A 53 9.11 -4.06 -12.89
N GLN A 54 8.44 -4.15 -14.01
CA GLN A 54 7.15 -4.83 -14.10
C GLN A 54 7.22 -5.88 -15.21
N THR A 55 6.42 -6.92 -15.08
CA THR A 55 6.26 -7.94 -16.11
C THR A 55 4.78 -8.03 -16.47
N ALA A 56 4.47 -8.00 -17.76
CA ALA A 56 3.12 -8.18 -18.27
C ALA A 56 3.11 -9.28 -19.32
N LEU A 57 2.03 -10.05 -19.38
CA LEU A 57 1.78 -11.01 -20.46
C LEU A 57 1.50 -10.25 -21.75
N LEU A 58 1.75 -10.86 -22.90
CA LEU A 58 1.51 -10.27 -24.21
C LEU A 58 0.55 -11.16 -25.01
N PRO A 59 -0.68 -10.71 -25.28
CA PRO A 59 -1.56 -11.40 -26.22
C PRO A 59 -0.97 -11.32 -27.63
N LEU A 60 -1.19 -12.38 -28.42
CA LEU A 60 -0.80 -12.41 -29.83
C LEU A 60 -1.94 -11.83 -30.68
N SER A 61 -1.59 -10.93 -31.60
CA SER A 61 -2.52 -10.36 -32.59
C SER A 61 -2.22 -10.92 -33.98
N SER A 62 -3.26 -11.01 -34.81
CA SER A 62 -3.17 -11.36 -36.23
C SER A 62 -2.34 -10.34 -37.02
N PHE A 63 -1.81 -10.76 -38.17
CA PHE A 63 -0.93 -9.94 -39.03
C PHE A 63 -1.72 -8.97 -39.89
N ASP A 64 -2.33 -7.98 -39.24
CA ASP A 64 -3.04 -6.87 -39.87
C ASP A 64 -2.64 -5.54 -39.21
N ASP A 65 -2.83 -4.40 -39.89
CA ASP A 65 -2.54 -3.05 -39.37
C ASP A 65 -3.73 -2.44 -38.60
N SER A 66 -4.79 -3.22 -38.40
CA SER A 66 -5.92 -2.88 -37.53
C SER A 66 -5.51 -2.79 -36.04
N PRO A 67 -6.27 -2.03 -35.22
CA PRO A 67 -6.07 -2.04 -33.78
C PRO A 67 -6.26 -3.47 -33.22
N PRO A 68 -5.44 -3.90 -32.25
CA PRO A 68 -5.46 -5.28 -31.75
C PRO A 68 -6.81 -5.64 -31.10
N GLU A 69 -7.35 -6.80 -31.46
CA GLU A 69 -8.60 -7.36 -30.90
C GLU A 69 -8.46 -7.73 -29.41
N SER A 70 -7.23 -8.02 -28.96
CA SER A 70 -6.92 -8.37 -27.57
C SER A 70 -5.68 -7.63 -27.11
N THR A 71 -5.79 -6.95 -25.98
CA THR A 71 -4.69 -6.17 -25.38
C THR A 71 -4.59 -6.44 -23.90
N SER A 72 -3.37 -6.36 -23.36
CA SER A 72 -3.12 -6.34 -21.93
C SER A 72 -2.60 -4.98 -21.51
N SER A 73 -2.83 -4.55 -20.28
CA SER A 73 -2.19 -3.36 -19.69
C SER A 73 -1.08 -3.77 -18.72
N ALA A 74 -0.23 -2.82 -18.35
CA ALA A 74 0.69 -2.98 -17.23
C ALA A 74 0.42 -1.89 -16.17
N PRO A 75 0.71 -2.16 -14.88
CA PRO A 75 0.59 -1.15 -13.83
C PRO A 75 1.38 0.12 -14.18
N GLY A 76 0.88 1.29 -13.79
CA GLY A 76 1.62 2.54 -14.03
C GLY A 76 2.96 2.59 -13.28
N PHE A 77 3.89 3.40 -13.79
CA PHE A 77 5.10 3.79 -13.10
C PHE A 77 4.94 5.22 -12.57
N ASP A 78 5.15 5.38 -11.26
CA ASP A 78 5.06 6.69 -10.63
C ASP A 78 6.41 7.39 -10.67
N LEU A 79 6.41 8.63 -11.15
CA LEU A 79 7.58 9.49 -11.23
C LEU A 79 7.54 10.53 -10.14
N HIS A 80 8.57 10.52 -9.30
CA HIS A 80 8.80 11.56 -8.32
C HIS A 80 9.14 12.89 -9.03
N PRO A 81 8.67 14.07 -8.56
CA PRO A 81 8.87 15.35 -9.24
C PRO A 81 10.34 15.70 -9.51
N LEU A 82 11.24 15.25 -8.63
CA LEU A 82 12.70 15.43 -8.81
C LEU A 82 13.29 14.62 -9.98
N SER A 83 12.58 13.60 -10.46
CA SER A 83 12.98 12.79 -11.63
C SER A 83 12.64 13.47 -12.96
N CYS A 84 11.80 14.51 -12.94
CA CYS A 84 11.30 15.20 -14.14
C CYS A 84 12.34 16.08 -14.82
N ARG A 85 13.48 16.38 -14.18
CA ARG A 85 14.54 17.26 -14.72
C ARG A 85 15.36 16.65 -15.86
N ARG A 86 15.13 15.37 -16.18
CA ARG A 86 15.81 14.66 -17.28
C ARG A 86 14.81 13.78 -18.01
N PRO A 87 14.99 13.53 -19.32
CA PRO A 87 14.18 12.56 -20.04
C PRO A 87 14.33 11.17 -19.40
N VAL A 88 13.19 10.61 -18.99
CA VAL A 88 13.11 9.26 -18.46
C VAL A 88 13.02 8.29 -19.63
N VAL A 89 13.72 7.16 -19.59
CA VAL A 89 13.68 6.18 -20.68
C VAL A 89 12.89 4.95 -20.24
N LEU A 90 11.77 4.68 -20.91
CA LEU A 90 11.02 3.44 -20.80
C LEU A 90 11.64 2.39 -21.72
N GLU A 91 12.16 1.32 -21.12
CA GLU A 91 12.72 0.16 -21.81
C GLU A 91 11.75 -1.02 -21.72
N VAL A 92 11.32 -1.53 -22.87
CA VAL A 92 10.45 -2.70 -23.00
C VAL A 92 11.24 -3.84 -23.63
N LYS A 93 11.38 -4.96 -22.91
CA LYS A 93 12.05 -6.17 -23.42
C LYS A 93 11.02 -7.27 -23.61
N VAL A 94 10.92 -7.81 -24.82
CA VAL A 94 9.93 -8.82 -25.19
C VAL A 94 10.56 -10.20 -25.23
N TYR A 95 9.87 -11.20 -24.68
CA TYR A 95 10.33 -12.58 -24.59
C TYR A 95 9.25 -13.56 -25.06
N THR A 96 9.68 -14.67 -25.64
CA THR A 96 8.89 -15.89 -25.86
C THR A 96 9.33 -16.98 -24.90
N GLY A 97 8.40 -17.82 -24.45
CA GLY A 97 8.68 -18.97 -23.59
C GLY A 97 8.16 -18.79 -22.17
N ARG A 98 8.33 -19.82 -21.34
CA ARG A 98 7.80 -19.84 -19.97
C ARG A 98 8.55 -18.84 -19.08
N MET A 99 7.80 -18.13 -18.23
CA MET A 99 8.34 -17.23 -17.23
C MET A 99 8.95 -18.05 -16.09
N GLY A 100 10.27 -18.04 -15.93
CA GLY A 100 10.94 -18.77 -14.84
C GLY A 100 12.32 -19.31 -15.21
N ARG A 101 12.84 -20.15 -14.32
CA ARG A 101 14.05 -20.96 -14.53
C ARG A 101 13.69 -22.40 -14.21
N THR A 102 14.11 -23.33 -15.07
CA THR A 102 14.06 -24.76 -14.79
C THR A 102 15.49 -25.25 -14.70
N CYS A 103 15.88 -25.84 -13.56
CA CYS A 103 17.24 -26.33 -13.32
C CYS A 103 18.35 -25.29 -13.62
N GLY A 104 18.12 -24.01 -13.27
CA GLY A 104 19.08 -22.91 -13.50
C GLY A 104 19.09 -22.32 -14.92
N VAL A 105 18.47 -22.99 -15.90
CA VAL A 105 18.39 -22.53 -17.29
C VAL A 105 17.16 -21.64 -17.48
N ARG A 106 17.32 -20.53 -18.22
CA ARG A 106 16.20 -19.65 -18.58
C ARG A 106 15.36 -20.32 -19.66
N SER A 107 14.08 -20.53 -19.39
CA SER A 107 13.11 -21.11 -20.32
C SER A 107 12.53 -20.09 -21.33
N SER A 108 13.13 -18.89 -21.44
CA SER A 108 12.63 -17.83 -22.32
C SER A 108 13.72 -17.24 -23.22
N LYS A 109 13.35 -16.98 -24.48
CA LYS A 109 14.19 -16.35 -25.51
C LYS A 109 13.76 -14.90 -25.71
N ARG A 110 14.72 -13.98 -25.77
CA ARG A 110 14.41 -12.56 -26.04
C ARG A 110 14.10 -12.39 -27.53
N LEU A 111 12.92 -11.84 -27.83
CA LEU A 111 12.51 -11.50 -29.19
C LEU A 111 13.05 -10.13 -29.63
N GLY A 112 13.02 -9.15 -28.74
CA GLY A 112 13.44 -7.80 -29.09
C GLY A 112 13.43 -6.85 -27.91
N ARG A 113 13.81 -5.59 -28.18
CA ARG A 113 13.87 -4.51 -27.20
C ARG A 113 13.44 -3.20 -27.84
N LEU A 114 12.56 -2.48 -27.16
CA LEU A 114 12.16 -1.11 -27.46
C LEU A 114 12.69 -0.18 -26.36
N ARG A 115 13.16 1.01 -26.75
CA ARG A 115 13.54 2.09 -25.84
C ARG A 115 12.90 3.37 -26.33
N MET A 116 12.19 4.06 -25.44
CA MET A 116 11.56 5.34 -25.73
C MET A 116 11.90 6.36 -24.65
N SER A 117 12.26 7.57 -25.06
CA SER A 117 12.46 8.70 -24.16
C SER A 117 11.13 9.40 -23.93
N VAL A 118 10.74 9.51 -22.67
CA VAL A 118 9.56 10.25 -22.24
C VAL A 118 10.03 11.60 -21.70
N GLN A 119 9.66 12.67 -22.40
CA GLN A 119 9.92 14.05 -21.94
C GLN A 119 8.83 14.45 -20.96
N VAL A 120 9.24 14.79 -19.75
CA VAL A 120 8.34 14.96 -18.61
C VAL A 120 7.80 16.40 -18.50
N ASP A 121 8.53 17.37 -19.04
CA ASP A 121 8.19 18.82 -19.02
C ASP A 121 6.93 19.19 -19.83
N ARG A 122 6.36 18.26 -20.61
CA ARG A 122 5.26 18.55 -21.55
C ARG A 122 3.85 18.43 -20.96
N VAL A 123 3.71 18.15 -19.66
CA VAL A 123 2.40 17.89 -19.04
C VAL A 123 1.98 19.07 -18.18
N GLU A 124 1.40 20.08 -18.83
CA GLU A 124 0.70 21.21 -18.19
C GLU A 124 -0.68 20.77 -17.65
N GLY A 125 -0.69 19.82 -16.71
CA GLY A 125 -1.91 19.40 -16.01
C GLY A 125 -2.93 18.59 -16.83
N ARG A 126 -2.58 18.12 -18.04
CA ARG A 126 -3.43 17.22 -18.85
C ARG A 126 -2.70 15.95 -19.24
N SER A 127 -3.42 14.83 -19.32
CA SER A 127 -2.84 13.58 -19.81
C SER A 127 -2.38 13.71 -21.26
N SER A 128 -1.25 13.08 -21.58
CA SER A 128 -0.63 13.14 -22.90
C SER A 128 -0.27 11.73 -23.36
N VAL A 129 -0.56 11.42 -24.63
CA VAL A 129 -0.17 10.15 -25.24
C VAL A 129 1.23 10.32 -25.83
N VAL A 130 2.18 9.56 -25.31
CA VAL A 130 3.60 9.64 -25.73
C VAL A 130 3.84 8.75 -26.95
N GLN A 131 3.19 7.57 -26.98
CA GLN A 131 3.26 6.62 -28.08
C GLN A 131 1.91 5.92 -28.20
N SER A 132 1.43 5.72 -29.44
CA SER A 132 0.27 4.89 -29.74
C SER A 132 0.51 4.13 -31.05
N GLY A 133 0.14 2.85 -31.10
CA GLY A 133 0.20 2.02 -32.29
C GLY A 133 1.34 1.00 -32.33
N TRP A 134 1.54 0.42 -33.52
CA TRP A 134 2.48 -0.67 -33.77
C TRP A 134 3.92 -0.17 -33.94
N VAL A 135 4.84 -0.76 -33.17
CA VAL A 135 6.27 -0.44 -33.21
C VAL A 135 7.08 -1.68 -33.54
N ARG A 136 8.04 -1.55 -34.46
CA ARG A 136 8.97 -2.64 -34.82
C ARG A 136 9.94 -2.94 -33.68
N LEU A 137 10.07 -4.22 -33.31
CA LEU A 137 11.08 -4.68 -32.35
C LEU A 137 12.41 -4.91 -33.07
N GLY A 138 13.47 -4.20 -32.68
CA GLY A 138 14.76 -4.25 -33.40
C GLY A 138 15.46 -5.63 -33.38
N GLY A 139 15.99 -6.05 -34.53
CA GLY A 139 16.79 -7.28 -34.78
C GLY A 139 16.97 -7.58 -36.30
N ASP A 140 17.91 -8.47 -36.67
CA ASP A 140 18.32 -8.77 -38.06
C ASP A 140 17.38 -9.70 -38.87
N LYS A 141 16.33 -10.28 -38.25
CA LYS A 141 15.44 -11.31 -38.86
C LYS A 141 13.98 -11.08 -38.41
N PRO A 142 12.96 -11.70 -39.06
CA PRO A 142 11.71 -11.04 -39.39
C PRO A 142 11.07 -10.37 -38.19
N VAL A 143 10.65 -9.13 -38.42
CA VAL A 143 10.48 -8.09 -37.41
C VAL A 143 9.15 -8.27 -36.71
N ALA A 144 9.18 -8.84 -35.50
CA ALA A 144 8.01 -8.80 -34.61
C ALA A 144 7.59 -7.34 -34.36
N ARG A 145 6.28 -7.08 -34.34
CA ARG A 145 5.73 -5.75 -34.02
C ARG A 145 5.11 -5.79 -32.62
N LEU A 146 5.28 -4.73 -31.86
CA LEU A 146 4.67 -4.54 -30.55
C LEU A 146 3.69 -3.37 -30.65
N HIS A 147 2.41 -3.63 -30.44
CA HIS A 147 1.45 -2.56 -30.18
C HIS A 147 1.67 -2.05 -28.77
N LEU A 148 1.81 -0.74 -28.62
CA LEU A 148 2.04 -0.11 -27.34
C LEU A 148 1.36 1.26 -27.28
N VAL A 149 0.50 1.46 -26.29
CA VAL A 149 -0.05 2.78 -25.94
C VAL A 149 0.54 3.22 -24.61
N VAL A 150 1.39 4.24 -24.63
CA VAL A 150 2.02 4.84 -23.45
C VAL A 150 1.44 6.21 -23.21
N ARG A 151 0.96 6.44 -21.98
CA ARG A 151 0.41 7.72 -21.56
C ARG A 151 1.17 8.27 -20.36
N LEU A 152 1.23 9.59 -20.30
CA LEU A 152 1.74 10.35 -19.18
C LEU A 152 0.57 11.10 -18.57
N GLU A 153 0.28 10.86 -17.30
CA GLU A 153 -0.87 11.43 -16.60
C GLU A 153 -0.40 12.24 -15.38
N PRO A 154 -0.91 13.47 -15.17
CA PRO A 154 -0.76 14.18 -13.90
C PRO A 154 -1.35 13.35 -12.77
N ASP A 155 -0.60 13.17 -11.70
CA ASP A 155 -1.05 12.46 -10.51
C ASP A 155 -0.67 13.28 -9.27
N PRO A 156 -1.28 14.46 -9.04
CA PRO A 156 -0.89 15.32 -7.94
C PRO A 156 -1.15 14.64 -6.59
N ARG A 157 -0.18 14.72 -5.66
CA ARG A 157 -0.22 14.04 -4.36
C ARG A 157 0.11 15.00 -3.22
N PHE A 158 -0.57 14.86 -2.10
CA PHE A 158 -0.09 15.42 -0.83
C PHE A 158 0.98 14.48 -0.24
N VAL A 159 2.09 15.05 0.20
CA VAL A 159 3.19 14.30 0.85
C VAL A 159 3.32 14.78 2.28
N PHE A 160 3.24 13.86 3.21
CA PHE A 160 3.39 14.11 4.64
C PHE A 160 4.55 13.29 5.19
N GLN A 161 5.19 13.80 6.23
CA GLN A 161 6.26 13.11 6.93
C GLN A 161 6.07 13.26 8.43
N PHE A 162 6.10 12.14 9.14
CA PHE A 162 6.12 12.13 10.60
C PHE A 162 7.48 12.68 11.08
N GLY A 163 7.46 13.59 12.06
CA GLY A 163 8.68 14.14 12.66
C GLY A 163 9.50 13.11 13.45
N GLY A 164 8.85 12.04 13.89
CA GLY A 164 9.39 10.95 14.68
C GLY A 164 8.50 9.71 14.60
N GLU A 165 8.70 8.79 15.52
CA GLU A 165 7.95 7.53 15.57
C GLU A 165 6.54 7.77 16.10
N PRO A 166 5.49 7.10 15.57
CA PRO A 166 4.10 7.38 15.97
C PRO A 166 3.82 7.26 17.47
N GLU A 167 4.46 6.32 18.16
CA GLU A 167 4.37 6.11 19.61
C GLU A 167 4.95 7.25 20.44
N CYS A 168 5.85 8.05 19.86
CA CYS A 168 6.45 9.22 20.51
C CYS A 168 5.59 10.48 20.37
N SER A 169 4.34 10.37 19.92
CA SER A 169 3.40 11.47 19.71
C SER A 169 3.98 12.64 18.87
N PRO A 170 4.44 12.37 17.62
CA PRO A 170 5.16 13.36 16.82
C PRO A 170 4.22 14.37 16.15
N VAL A 171 4.80 15.49 15.71
CA VAL A 171 4.17 16.39 14.72
C VAL A 171 4.31 15.79 13.32
N VAL A 172 3.29 15.96 12.49
CA VAL A 172 3.29 15.55 11.08
C VAL A 172 3.38 16.78 10.20
N TYR A 173 4.36 16.77 9.29
CA TYR A 173 4.66 17.87 8.40
C TYR A 173 4.18 17.57 6.98
N GLN A 174 3.55 18.54 6.32
CA GLN A 174 3.40 18.52 4.87
C GLN A 174 4.73 18.93 4.23
N LEU A 175 5.20 18.13 3.27
CA LEU A 175 6.40 18.39 2.49
C LEU A 175 6.07 19.16 1.22
N GLN A 176 6.67 20.34 1.05
CA GLN A 176 6.58 21.11 -0.18
C GLN A 176 7.88 20.98 -0.98
N LEU A 177 7.80 20.29 -2.12
CA LEU A 177 8.98 20.06 -2.97
C LEU A 177 9.49 21.33 -3.67
N GLN A 178 8.67 22.38 -3.79
CA GLN A 178 9.04 23.62 -4.48
C GLN A 178 9.86 24.61 -3.61
N GLY A 179 10.21 24.25 -2.37
CA GLY A 179 11.05 25.10 -1.51
C GLY A 179 11.74 24.38 -0.36
N SER A 180 11.69 23.03 -0.33
CA SER A 180 12.15 22.21 0.81
C SER A 180 11.55 22.63 2.16
N VAL A 181 10.36 23.24 2.14
CA VAL A 181 9.67 23.72 3.33
C VAL A 181 8.88 22.58 3.95
N ARG A 182 8.99 22.45 5.28
CA ARG A 182 8.20 21.52 6.09
C ARG A 182 7.19 22.32 6.88
N GLN A 183 5.91 22.17 6.58
CA GLN A 183 4.84 22.87 7.29
C GLN A 183 4.15 21.90 8.26
N PRO A 184 4.11 22.17 9.58
CA PRO A 184 3.34 21.33 10.50
C PRO A 184 1.85 21.45 10.14
N ILE A 185 1.15 20.32 10.03
CA ILE A 185 -0.30 20.29 9.70
C ILE A 185 -1.10 19.47 10.71
N PHE A 186 -0.51 18.41 11.27
CA PHE A 186 -1.18 17.59 12.28
C PHE A 186 -0.27 17.33 13.47
N SER A 187 -0.88 17.03 14.62
CA SER A 187 -0.18 16.42 15.75
C SER A 187 -0.73 15.02 16.01
N CYS A 188 0.18 14.08 16.23
CA CYS A 188 -0.14 12.71 16.60
C CYS A 188 -0.03 12.57 18.12
N LYS A 189 -1.03 11.97 18.76
CA LYS A 189 -1.00 11.61 20.17
C LYS A 189 -1.24 10.13 20.32
N PHE A 190 -0.21 9.43 20.78
CA PHE A 190 -0.30 8.02 21.14
C PHE A 190 -0.72 7.87 22.60
N SER A 191 -1.56 6.88 22.89
CA SER A 191 -1.75 6.39 24.24
C SER A 191 -1.95 4.88 24.27
N ALA A 192 -1.43 4.26 25.32
CA ALA A 192 -1.63 2.86 25.66
C ALA A 192 -2.49 2.79 26.93
N ASP A 193 -3.76 3.20 26.82
CA ASP A 193 -4.67 3.23 27.98
C ASP A 193 -5.39 1.89 28.15
N ARG A 194 -5.42 1.39 29.40
CA ARG A 194 -6.17 0.20 29.81
C ARG A 194 -7.65 0.50 30.07
N ASN A 195 -8.09 1.77 30.03
CA ASN A 195 -9.25 2.22 30.79
C ASN A 195 -10.50 2.69 30.00
N SER A 196 -10.61 2.43 28.69
CA SER A 196 -11.82 2.86 27.94
C SER A 196 -13.10 2.03 28.20
N ARG A 197 -13.07 1.05 29.11
CA ARG A 197 -14.28 0.33 29.58
C ARG A 197 -14.81 0.75 30.95
N SER A 198 -14.18 1.70 31.65
CA SER A 198 -14.63 2.11 33.00
C SER A 198 -15.38 3.44 33.05
N ARG A 199 -15.52 4.17 31.93
CA ARG A 199 -16.41 5.34 31.84
C ARG A 199 -17.79 4.98 31.29
N SER A 200 -18.45 4.00 31.90
CA SER A 200 -19.92 3.98 31.92
C SER A 200 -20.37 4.59 33.23
N MET A 201 -20.86 5.84 33.15
CA MET A 201 -21.67 6.56 34.14
C MET A 201 -21.53 6.12 35.61
N GLN A 202 -20.83 6.93 36.40
CA GLN A 202 -21.18 7.11 37.81
C GLN A 202 -22.61 7.67 37.84
N LEU A 203 -23.58 6.77 37.95
CA LEU A 203 -24.86 7.10 38.57
C LEU A 203 -24.72 6.66 40.02
N ASP A 204 -24.73 7.63 40.92
CA ASP A 204 -24.75 7.41 42.35
C ASP A 204 -25.88 6.44 42.72
N SER A 205 -25.52 5.29 43.28
CA SER A 205 -26.42 4.58 44.18
C SER A 205 -25.65 3.68 45.13
N SER A 206 -26.07 3.79 46.37
CA SER A 206 -25.43 3.36 47.61
C SER A 206 -25.56 1.86 47.88
N ASN A 207 -24.68 1.38 48.76
CA ASN A 207 -24.79 0.17 49.59
C ASN A 207 -24.93 -1.21 48.90
N SER A 208 -23.86 -2.01 48.93
CA SER A 208 -23.65 -3.00 50.00
C SER A 208 -22.66 -4.10 49.57
N THR A 209 -21.76 -4.40 50.51
CA THR A 209 -21.04 -5.67 50.76
C THR A 209 -21.41 -6.89 49.89
N ARG A 210 -20.39 -7.51 49.29
CA ARG A 210 -19.90 -8.86 49.62
C ARG A 210 -18.75 -9.26 48.71
N GLY A 211 -17.54 -9.25 49.25
CA GLY A 211 -16.42 -9.98 48.70
C GLY A 211 -16.64 -11.48 48.88
N TRP A 212 -16.28 -12.27 47.86
CA TRP A 212 -15.98 -13.68 48.05
C TRP A 212 -14.97 -14.16 47.00
N ILE A 213 -13.91 -14.80 47.52
CA ILE A 213 -13.00 -15.80 46.93
C ILE A 213 -12.01 -15.40 45.82
N ASN A 214 -10.81 -14.99 46.30
CA ASN A 214 -9.52 -15.30 45.67
C ASN A 214 -9.41 -16.80 45.40
N SER A 215 -9.28 -17.18 44.12
CA SER A 215 -8.64 -18.44 43.74
C SER A 215 -7.17 -18.15 43.43
N PHE A 216 -6.31 -18.54 44.36
CA PHE A 216 -4.87 -18.60 44.16
C PHE A 216 -4.55 -19.74 43.18
N TYR A 217 -4.56 -19.44 41.88
CA TYR A 217 -3.99 -20.30 40.84
C TYR A 217 -3.10 -19.44 39.93
N SER A 218 -1.81 -19.40 40.27
CA SER A 218 -0.68 -18.97 39.42
C SER A 218 -0.89 -17.72 38.53
N ASP A 219 -1.30 -16.58 39.10
CA ASP A 219 -1.42 -15.31 38.36
C ASP A 219 -0.07 -14.57 38.14
N ARG A 220 1.06 -15.28 38.26
CA ARG A 220 2.40 -14.72 38.00
C ARG A 220 2.96 -15.03 36.60
N GLU A 221 2.22 -15.73 35.74
CA GLU A 221 2.79 -16.27 34.48
C GLU A 221 2.04 -15.89 33.19
N ARG A 222 0.95 -15.10 33.24
CA ARG A 222 0.14 -14.78 32.05
C ARG A 222 -0.07 -13.29 31.72
N ASN A 223 0.41 -12.35 32.53
CA ASN A 223 0.15 -10.91 32.34
C ASN A 223 0.97 -10.22 31.22
N GLY A 224 1.70 -10.98 30.39
CA GLY A 224 2.64 -10.43 29.39
C GLY A 224 2.48 -10.93 27.96
N ARG A 225 1.40 -11.67 27.63
CA ARG A 225 1.23 -12.26 26.28
C ARG A 225 0.15 -11.59 25.43
N GLU A 226 -0.19 -10.34 25.71
CA GLU A 226 -1.19 -9.61 24.93
C GLU A 226 -0.74 -8.15 24.77
N ARG A 227 -0.83 -7.62 23.54
CA ARG A 227 -0.64 -6.19 23.24
C ARG A 227 -2.01 -5.63 22.86
N LYS A 228 -2.50 -4.65 23.64
CA LYS A 228 -3.86 -4.12 23.55
C LYS A 228 -3.93 -2.65 23.96
N GLY A 229 -5.03 -2.00 23.61
CA GLY A 229 -5.40 -0.68 24.14
C GLY A 229 -4.62 0.50 23.53
N TRP A 230 -3.86 0.27 22.47
CA TRP A 230 -3.18 1.34 21.77
C TRP A 230 -4.17 2.15 20.94
N ILE A 231 -4.07 3.47 21.07
CA ILE A 231 -4.82 4.42 20.28
C ILE A 231 -3.89 5.53 19.81
N ILE A 232 -4.05 5.93 18.56
CA ILE A 232 -3.43 7.12 17.99
C ILE A 232 -4.54 8.08 17.63
N MET A 233 -4.43 9.31 18.12
CA MET A 233 -5.31 10.42 17.80
C MET A 233 -4.56 11.43 16.95
N ILE A 234 -5.16 11.83 15.83
CA ILE A 234 -4.65 12.86 14.94
C ILE A 234 -5.44 14.14 15.19
N HIS A 235 -4.75 15.20 15.57
CA HIS A 235 -5.34 16.51 15.80
C HIS A 235 -4.92 17.49 14.71
N ASP A 236 -5.80 18.42 14.40
CA ASP A 236 -5.49 19.55 13.54
C ASP A 236 -4.64 20.61 14.28
N LEU A 237 -4.37 21.74 13.60
CA LEU A 237 -3.62 22.85 14.18
C LEU A 237 -4.34 23.58 15.32
N SER A 238 -5.66 23.41 15.46
CA SER A 238 -6.43 23.93 16.59
C SER A 238 -6.33 23.02 17.83
N GLY A 239 -5.78 21.82 17.68
CA GLY A 239 -5.77 20.80 18.72
C GLY A 239 -7.05 19.95 18.75
N SER A 240 -7.94 20.09 17.76
CA SER A 240 -9.18 19.32 17.67
C SER A 240 -8.91 17.93 17.08
N PRO A 241 -9.43 16.84 17.68
CA PRO A 241 -9.23 15.48 17.17
C PRO A 241 -10.08 15.25 15.91
N ILE A 242 -9.44 14.93 14.78
CA ILE A 242 -10.11 14.81 13.47
C ILE A 242 -10.10 13.38 12.90
N ALA A 243 -9.13 12.56 13.33
CA ALA A 243 -9.06 11.15 12.97
C ALA A 243 -8.41 10.35 14.11
N ALA A 244 -8.68 9.05 14.15
CA ALA A 244 -8.05 8.16 15.12
C ALA A 244 -7.81 6.77 14.54
N ALA A 245 -6.83 6.05 15.08
CA ALA A 245 -6.62 4.64 14.88
C ALA A 245 -6.62 3.96 16.25
N SER A 246 -7.59 3.08 16.49
CA SER A 246 -7.77 2.40 17.78
C SER A 246 -7.67 0.89 17.62
N MET A 247 -6.86 0.25 18.47
CA MET A 247 -6.71 -1.20 18.46
C MET A 247 -7.98 -1.85 19.03
N ILE A 248 -8.74 -2.51 18.15
CA ILE A 248 -10.03 -3.15 18.49
C ILE A 248 -9.91 -4.65 18.71
N THR A 249 -8.87 -5.29 18.16
CA THR A 249 -8.56 -6.69 18.40
C THR A 249 -7.13 -6.78 18.87
N PRO A 250 -6.90 -7.32 20.09
CA PRO A 250 -5.58 -7.38 20.67
C PRO A 250 -4.67 -8.30 19.87
N PHE A 251 -3.37 -8.00 19.88
CA PHE A 251 -2.36 -8.86 19.28
C PHE A 251 -1.95 -9.88 20.34
N VAL A 252 -2.16 -11.16 20.04
CA VAL A 252 -1.93 -12.29 20.96
C VAL A 252 -1.18 -13.39 20.19
N PRO A 253 -0.18 -14.05 20.80
CA PRO A 253 0.51 -15.16 20.16
C PRO A 253 -0.41 -16.38 20.05
N SER A 254 -0.31 -17.10 18.93
CA SER A 254 -1.05 -18.35 18.74
C SER A 254 -0.61 -19.41 19.74
N PRO A 255 -1.48 -20.36 20.14
CA PRO A 255 -1.11 -21.45 21.02
C PRO A 255 0.14 -22.20 20.52
N GLY A 256 1.14 -22.39 21.39
CA GLY A 256 2.40 -23.07 21.05
C GLY A 256 3.38 -22.23 20.21
N SER A 257 3.11 -20.93 20.04
CA SER A 257 3.95 -20.00 19.26
C SER A 257 4.18 -18.70 20.04
N ASP A 258 5.12 -17.88 19.57
CA ASP A 258 5.37 -16.51 20.02
C ASP A 258 4.93 -15.47 18.98
N ARG A 259 4.13 -15.88 18.00
CA ARG A 259 3.72 -15.06 16.83
C ARG A 259 2.22 -14.88 16.76
N VAL A 260 1.80 -13.72 16.30
CA VAL A 260 0.41 -13.44 15.87
C VAL A 260 0.20 -14.13 14.52
N SER A 261 -0.64 -15.14 14.46
CA SER A 261 -0.94 -15.86 13.21
C SER A 261 -2.04 -15.19 12.40
N ARG A 262 -2.07 -15.49 11.09
CA ARG A 262 -3.16 -15.12 10.19
C ARG A 262 -4.54 -15.61 10.65
N SER A 263 -4.60 -16.70 11.42
CA SER A 263 -5.85 -17.25 11.97
C SER A 263 -6.40 -16.45 13.16
N ASN A 264 -5.58 -15.61 13.79
CA ASN A 264 -5.99 -14.73 14.87
C ASN A 264 -5.24 -13.39 14.74
N PRO A 265 -5.56 -12.58 13.71
CA PRO A 265 -4.85 -11.33 13.47
C PRO A 265 -5.25 -10.27 14.50
N GLY A 266 -4.30 -9.40 14.84
CA GLY A 266 -4.63 -8.17 15.56
C GLY A 266 -5.30 -7.18 14.61
N ALA A 267 -6.11 -6.27 15.13
CA ALA A 267 -6.86 -5.34 14.29
C ALA A 267 -6.97 -3.94 14.87
N TRP A 268 -6.89 -2.97 13.97
CA TRP A 268 -7.12 -1.55 14.19
C TRP A 268 -8.40 -1.11 13.50
N LEU A 269 -9.12 -0.20 14.12
CA LEU A 269 -10.24 0.53 13.55
C LEU A 269 -9.81 1.97 13.32
N ILE A 270 -9.90 2.40 12.07
CA ILE A 270 -9.67 3.79 11.68
C ILE A 270 -11.00 4.53 11.78
N LEU A 271 -11.00 5.64 12.50
CA LEU A 271 -12.17 6.39 12.88
C LEU A 271 -12.06 7.81 12.34
N ARG A 272 -13.18 8.32 11.83
CA ARG A 272 -13.38 9.71 11.42
C ARG A 272 -14.17 10.44 12.50
N ALA A 273 -13.74 11.64 12.89
CA ALA A 273 -14.58 12.52 13.70
C ALA A 273 -15.77 13.00 12.86
N ASN A 274 -16.99 12.91 13.40
CA ASN A 274 -18.22 13.24 12.70
C ASN A 274 -18.96 14.39 13.39
N GLY A 275 -18.87 15.60 12.83
CA GLY A 275 -19.55 16.80 13.35
C GLY A 275 -18.65 17.70 14.20
N PHE A 276 -19.26 18.73 14.81
CA PHE A 276 -18.57 19.78 15.59
C PHE A 276 -18.41 19.44 17.09
N SER A 277 -18.76 18.22 17.52
CA SER A 277 -18.65 17.79 18.92
C SER A 277 -17.74 16.56 19.07
N ASP A 278 -16.93 16.55 20.13
CA ASP A 278 -15.81 15.63 20.39
C ASP A 278 -16.17 14.14 20.58
N SER A 279 -17.45 13.76 20.48
CA SER A 279 -17.92 12.43 20.92
C SER A 279 -18.50 11.54 19.83
N ASN A 280 -18.62 12.00 18.58
CA ASN A 280 -19.23 11.20 17.51
C ASN A 280 -18.17 10.67 16.53
N TRP A 281 -17.69 9.45 16.76
CA TRP A 281 -16.71 8.78 15.92
C TRP A 281 -17.38 7.80 14.96
N LYS A 282 -17.12 7.93 13.65
CA LYS A 282 -17.62 7.01 12.63
C LYS A 282 -16.50 6.09 12.15
N PRO A 283 -16.71 4.76 12.08
CA PRO A 283 -15.74 3.85 11.49
C PRO A 283 -15.54 4.15 10.00
N TRP A 284 -14.29 4.23 9.57
CA TRP A 284 -13.90 4.45 8.18
C TRP A 284 -13.29 3.19 7.54
N GLY A 285 -12.42 2.51 8.28
CA GLY A 285 -11.76 1.31 7.76
C GLY A 285 -11.23 0.42 8.88
N ARG A 286 -10.96 -0.83 8.56
CA ARG A 286 -10.39 -1.84 9.44
C ARG A 286 -9.06 -2.31 8.86
N LEU A 287 -8.00 -2.25 9.66
CA LEU A 287 -6.68 -2.79 9.32
C LEU A 287 -6.42 -4.01 10.19
N GLU A 288 -6.27 -5.17 9.58
CA GLU A 288 -5.80 -6.40 10.23
C GLU A 288 -4.32 -6.60 9.96
N ALA A 289 -3.58 -7.13 10.93
CA ALA A 289 -2.17 -7.43 10.80
C ALA A 289 -1.78 -8.71 11.56
N TRP A 290 -0.84 -9.45 10.98
CA TRP A 290 -0.29 -10.70 11.53
C TRP A 290 1.14 -10.91 11.06
N ARG A 291 1.86 -11.83 11.71
CA ARG A 291 3.22 -12.23 11.30
C ARG A 291 3.16 -13.53 10.52
N GLU A 292 3.41 -13.45 9.22
CA GLU A 292 3.44 -14.60 8.32
C GLU A 292 4.66 -15.49 8.57
N ARG A 293 4.44 -16.80 8.40
CA ARG A 293 5.49 -17.82 8.46
C ARG A 293 5.97 -18.09 7.04
N GLY A 294 7.25 -17.88 6.78
CA GLY A 294 7.86 -18.12 5.48
C GLY A 294 9.39 -18.15 5.54
N PRO A 295 10.07 -18.31 4.38
CA PRO A 295 11.53 -18.27 4.29
C PRO A 295 12.12 -16.96 4.84
N LEU A 296 11.34 -15.89 4.76
CA LEU A 296 11.57 -14.62 5.45
C LEU A 296 10.32 -14.29 6.26
N ASP A 297 10.51 -13.83 7.49
CA ASP A 297 9.42 -13.31 8.33
C ASP A 297 8.80 -12.06 7.67
N GLY A 298 7.47 -12.08 7.54
CA GLY A 298 6.70 -10.98 6.92
C GLY A 298 5.59 -10.47 7.82
N LEU A 299 5.31 -9.17 7.75
CA LEU A 299 4.09 -8.56 8.26
C LEU A 299 3.02 -8.72 7.18
N GLY A 300 2.08 -9.63 7.39
CA GLY A 300 0.87 -9.71 6.57
C GLY A 300 -0.15 -8.69 7.07
N TYR A 301 -0.83 -8.04 6.15
CA TYR A 301 -1.85 -7.05 6.47
C TYR A 301 -3.03 -7.12 5.52
N ARG A 302 -4.21 -6.71 5.99
CA ARG A 302 -5.43 -6.55 5.19
C ARG A 302 -6.14 -5.27 5.61
N PHE A 303 -6.50 -4.43 4.64
CA PHE A 303 -7.31 -3.24 4.88
C PHE A 303 -8.65 -3.33 4.16
N GLU A 304 -9.72 -3.03 4.89
CA GLU A 304 -11.10 -3.06 4.43
C GLU A 304 -11.77 -1.72 4.72
N LEU A 305 -12.52 -1.17 3.76
CA LEU A 305 -13.38 -0.01 4.01
C LEU A 305 -14.70 -0.47 4.64
N VAL A 306 -15.18 0.32 5.60
CA VAL A 306 -16.49 0.09 6.23
C VAL A 306 -17.55 0.80 5.38
N SER A 307 -18.52 0.05 4.85
CA SER A 307 -19.62 0.61 4.04
C SER A 307 -20.69 1.26 4.93
N ASP A 308 -21.36 2.29 4.38
CA ASP A 308 -22.50 2.96 5.01
C ASP A 308 -23.72 2.04 5.18
N ALA A 309 -23.76 0.90 4.48
CA ALA A 309 -24.80 -0.13 4.60
C ALA A 309 -24.72 -0.98 5.88
N GLY A 310 -23.81 -0.65 6.81
CA GLY A 310 -23.65 -1.31 8.11
C GLY A 310 -22.34 -2.08 8.26
N THR A 311 -21.97 -2.42 9.50
CA THR A 311 -20.69 -3.02 9.93
C THR A 311 -20.33 -4.38 9.30
N ASN A 312 -21.27 -5.00 8.58
CA ASN A 312 -21.12 -6.30 7.93
C ASN A 312 -20.85 -6.23 6.42
N SER A 313 -21.00 -5.05 5.80
CA SER A 313 -20.61 -4.83 4.40
C SER A 313 -19.23 -4.19 4.37
N ARG A 314 -18.21 -5.03 4.14
CA ARG A 314 -16.80 -4.60 4.08
C ARG A 314 -16.25 -4.87 2.69
N VAL A 315 -15.61 -3.86 2.12
CA VAL A 315 -14.99 -3.97 0.80
C VAL A 315 -13.50 -4.14 1.02
N PRO A 316 -12.90 -5.31 0.71
CA PRO A 316 -11.46 -5.49 0.81
C PRO A 316 -10.77 -4.61 -0.23
N ILE A 317 -9.83 -3.78 0.25
CA ILE A 317 -9.14 -2.79 -0.57
C ILE A 317 -7.72 -3.25 -0.89
N THR A 318 -7.01 -3.82 0.09
CA THR A 318 -5.65 -4.32 -0.11
C THR A 318 -5.33 -5.42 0.89
N GLU A 319 -4.68 -6.49 0.42
CA GLU A 319 -4.05 -7.51 1.26
C GLU A 319 -2.67 -7.80 0.68
N SER A 320 -1.63 -7.74 1.50
CA SER A 320 -0.26 -8.02 1.07
C SER A 320 0.63 -8.32 2.28
N THR A 321 1.90 -8.56 2.00
CA THR A 321 2.93 -8.87 3.00
C THR A 321 4.18 -8.03 2.76
N MET A 322 4.72 -7.42 3.81
CA MET A 322 6.01 -6.72 3.78
C MET A 322 7.03 -7.39 4.70
N SER A 323 8.33 -7.08 4.58
CA SER A 323 9.37 -7.76 5.36
C SER A 323 9.42 -7.25 6.80
N MET A 324 9.36 -8.14 7.80
CA MET A 324 9.56 -7.72 9.20
C MET A 324 10.95 -7.12 9.44
N ARG A 325 11.98 -7.58 8.71
CA ARG A 325 13.38 -7.14 8.91
C ARG A 325 13.72 -5.87 8.16
N LYS A 326 13.23 -5.76 6.92
CA LYS A 326 13.58 -4.65 6.03
C LYS A 326 12.54 -3.53 6.04
N GLY A 327 11.33 -3.80 6.51
CA GLY A 327 10.18 -2.93 6.29
C GLY A 327 9.68 -3.05 4.84
N GLY A 328 9.01 -2.00 4.39
CA GLY A 328 8.47 -1.92 3.04
C GLY A 328 7.63 -0.67 2.83
N SER A 329 6.69 -0.76 1.90
CA SER A 329 5.70 0.27 1.63
C SER A 329 4.30 -0.32 1.70
N PHE A 330 3.43 0.27 2.51
CA PHE A 330 2.00 0.01 2.47
C PHE A 330 1.39 0.85 1.35
N CYS A 331 0.67 0.24 0.42
CA CYS A 331 0.09 0.95 -0.72
C CYS A 331 -1.37 0.54 -0.97
N ILE A 332 -2.18 1.53 -1.32
CA ILE A 332 -3.53 1.36 -1.84
C ILE A 332 -3.58 2.07 -3.20
N ASP A 333 -3.91 1.32 -4.25
CA ASP A 333 -4.07 1.82 -5.62
C ASP A 333 -5.47 1.44 -6.12
N SER A 334 -6.21 2.40 -6.65
CA SER A 334 -7.56 2.17 -7.17
C SER A 334 -7.58 1.27 -8.41
N SER A 335 -6.46 1.08 -9.10
CA SER A 335 -6.33 0.10 -10.19
C SER A 335 -6.35 -1.35 -9.73
N MET A 336 -6.10 -1.61 -8.44
CA MET A 336 -6.21 -2.95 -7.84
C MET A 336 -7.61 -3.25 -7.29
N VAL A 337 -8.38 -2.21 -7.01
CA VAL A 337 -9.78 -2.27 -6.59
C VAL A 337 -10.61 -2.28 -7.86
N GLY A 338 -10.99 -3.47 -8.36
CA GLY A 338 -11.70 -3.63 -9.64
C GLY A 338 -12.94 -2.73 -9.82
N ASP A 339 -13.46 -2.66 -11.04
CA ASP A 339 -14.56 -1.80 -11.55
C ASP A 339 -15.86 -1.77 -10.70
N PHE A 340 -15.81 -1.29 -9.47
CA PHE A 340 -16.96 -1.18 -8.55
C PHE A 340 -17.56 0.22 -8.49
N SER A 341 -17.26 1.07 -9.49
CA SER A 341 -17.90 2.38 -9.58
C SER A 341 -19.33 2.23 -10.11
N ALA A 342 -20.28 2.00 -9.20
CA ALA A 342 -21.71 1.87 -9.48
C ALA A 342 -22.40 3.13 -10.06
N ASN A 343 -21.63 4.15 -10.49
CA ASN A 343 -22.17 5.48 -10.87
C ASN A 343 -21.71 5.99 -12.24
N GLY A 344 -21.34 5.12 -13.19
CA GLY A 344 -21.16 5.53 -14.60
C GLY A 344 -20.06 6.56 -14.88
N ARG A 345 -19.18 6.86 -13.90
CA ARG A 345 -17.95 7.63 -14.11
C ARG A 345 -16.81 6.66 -14.42
N PRO A 346 -15.91 6.99 -15.36
CA PRO A 346 -14.74 6.15 -15.62
C PRO A 346 -13.98 5.94 -14.29
N PRO A 347 -13.47 4.72 -14.03
CA PRO A 347 -12.76 4.44 -12.79
C PRO A 347 -11.61 5.41 -12.65
N ILE A 348 -11.60 6.19 -11.56
CA ILE A 348 -10.50 7.10 -11.23
C ILE A 348 -9.30 6.20 -10.91
N ARG A 349 -8.42 5.98 -11.89
CA ARG A 349 -7.19 5.19 -11.75
C ARG A 349 -6.12 6.04 -11.10
N GLY A 350 -5.47 5.57 -10.03
CA GLY A 350 -4.49 6.38 -9.32
C GLY A 350 -4.05 5.80 -7.98
N LEU A 351 -2.96 6.35 -7.45
CA LEU A 351 -2.56 6.09 -6.08
C LEU A 351 -3.61 6.68 -5.13
N VAL A 352 -4.15 5.86 -4.23
CA VAL A 352 -4.97 6.34 -3.12
C VAL A 352 -4.06 6.81 -2.01
N MET A 353 -3.22 5.90 -1.51
CA MET A 353 -2.19 6.22 -0.53
C MET A 353 -0.98 5.31 -0.65
N SER A 354 0.17 5.81 -0.21
CA SER A 354 1.36 5.02 0.09
C SER A 354 1.94 5.48 1.43
N SER A 355 2.48 4.56 2.21
CA SER A 355 3.21 4.86 3.44
C SER A 355 4.47 4.02 3.54
N THR A 356 5.60 4.63 3.90
CA THR A 356 6.83 3.90 4.23
C THR A 356 6.74 3.32 5.63
N VAL A 357 7.19 2.08 5.78
CA VAL A 357 7.22 1.35 7.05
C VAL A 357 8.62 0.79 7.25
N GLU A 358 9.27 1.15 8.34
CA GLU A 358 10.60 0.65 8.66
C GLU A 358 10.56 -0.76 9.26
N GLY A 359 11.68 -1.46 9.19
CA GLY A 359 11.82 -2.80 9.77
C GLY A 359 11.75 -2.81 11.30
N GLU A 360 11.40 -3.96 11.87
CA GLU A 360 11.36 -4.20 13.32
C GLU A 360 12.65 -3.72 14.01
N GLY A 361 12.51 -2.89 15.04
CA GLY A 361 13.62 -2.39 15.87
C GLY A 361 14.40 -1.22 15.27
N LYS A 362 13.95 -0.65 14.16
CA LYS A 362 14.50 0.60 13.60
C LYS A 362 13.62 1.78 14.00
N VAL A 363 14.22 2.97 14.00
CA VAL A 363 13.50 4.23 14.17
C VAL A 363 12.63 4.48 12.95
N SER A 364 11.32 4.50 13.12
CA SER A 364 10.40 4.75 12.01
C SER A 364 10.04 6.24 11.87
N LYS A 365 10.01 6.73 10.63
CA LYS A 365 9.48 8.05 10.28
C LYS A 365 8.63 7.91 9.02
N PRO A 366 7.36 7.49 9.15
CA PRO A 366 6.52 7.24 7.98
C PRO A 366 6.42 8.48 7.08
N GLU A 367 6.69 8.28 5.80
CA GLU A 367 6.37 9.21 4.73
C GLU A 367 5.07 8.74 4.09
N VAL A 368 4.05 9.61 4.08
CA VAL A 368 2.72 9.31 3.59
C VAL A 368 2.44 10.11 2.33
N GLN A 369 2.14 9.43 1.24
CA GLN A 369 1.72 10.03 -0.03
C GLN A 369 0.23 9.75 -0.21
N VAL A 370 -0.57 10.76 -0.53
CA VAL A 370 -2.02 10.63 -0.74
C VAL A 370 -2.41 11.32 -2.04
N GLY A 371 -3.15 10.63 -2.92
CA GLY A 371 -3.65 11.22 -4.15
C GLY A 371 -4.64 12.35 -3.86
N VAL A 372 -4.48 13.51 -4.50
CA VAL A 372 -5.32 14.71 -4.23
C VAL A 372 -6.80 14.44 -4.44
N GLN A 373 -7.15 13.62 -5.44
CA GLN A 373 -8.52 13.21 -5.74
C GLN A 373 -9.24 12.47 -4.59
N HIS A 374 -8.49 11.97 -3.60
CA HIS A 374 -9.02 11.25 -2.44
C HIS A 374 -9.10 12.12 -1.17
N VAL A 375 -8.75 13.42 -1.27
CA VAL A 375 -8.73 14.35 -0.14
C VAL A 375 -9.58 15.57 -0.47
N THR A 376 -10.78 15.64 0.12
CA THR A 376 -11.68 16.80 -0.03
C THR A 376 -11.54 17.79 1.14
N CYS A 377 -11.09 17.31 2.29
CA CYS A 377 -10.88 18.11 3.49
C CYS A 377 -9.68 17.59 4.30
N MET A 378 -9.24 18.36 5.31
CA MET A 378 -8.13 17.96 6.19
C MET A 378 -8.41 16.65 6.95
N ALA A 379 -9.68 16.40 7.32
CA ALA A 379 -10.06 15.16 7.98
C ALA A 379 -9.84 13.93 7.09
N ASP A 380 -10.02 14.04 5.77
CA ASP A 380 -9.73 12.93 4.85
C ASP A 380 -8.22 12.60 4.83
N ALA A 381 -7.37 13.64 4.78
CA ALA A 381 -5.92 13.44 4.89
C ALA A 381 -5.54 12.79 6.23
N ALA A 382 -6.13 13.25 7.34
CA ALA A 382 -5.86 12.71 8.67
C ALA A 382 -6.24 11.24 8.83
N LEU A 383 -7.24 10.72 8.10
CA LEU A 383 -7.56 9.29 8.07
C LEU A 383 -6.40 8.46 7.50
N PHE A 384 -5.77 8.94 6.43
CA PHE A 384 -4.60 8.29 5.85
C PHE A 384 -3.37 8.38 6.76
N ILE A 385 -3.20 9.49 7.50
CA ILE A 385 -2.17 9.62 8.54
C ILE A 385 -2.40 8.62 9.67
N ALA A 386 -3.64 8.50 10.18
CA ALA A 386 -3.99 7.54 11.22
C ALA A 386 -3.75 6.10 10.76
N LEU A 387 -4.15 5.76 9.52
CA LEU A 387 -3.91 4.44 8.93
C LEU A 387 -2.42 4.15 8.77
N SER A 388 -1.62 5.14 8.33
CA SER A 388 -0.16 5.03 8.26
C SER A 388 0.45 4.73 9.63
N ALA A 389 -0.01 5.40 10.67
CA ALA A 389 0.48 5.17 12.02
C ALA A 389 0.10 3.77 12.54
N ALA A 390 -1.10 3.30 12.22
CA ALA A 390 -1.58 1.96 12.59
C ALA A 390 -0.77 0.83 11.92
N ILE A 391 -0.44 0.96 10.63
CA ILE A 391 0.38 -0.06 9.94
C ILE A 391 1.82 -0.04 10.44
N ASP A 392 2.38 1.13 10.75
CA ASP A 392 3.71 1.26 11.32
C ASP A 392 3.80 0.62 12.71
N LEU A 393 2.88 0.96 13.62
CA LEU A 393 2.78 0.31 14.94
C LEU A 393 2.50 -1.19 14.86
N SER A 394 1.92 -1.68 13.75
CA SER A 394 1.71 -3.11 13.56
C SER A 394 3.02 -3.88 13.39
N MET A 395 4.11 -3.23 12.97
CA MET A 395 5.45 -3.83 13.00
C MET A 395 5.88 -4.19 14.42
N ASP A 396 5.61 -3.29 15.38
CA ASP A 396 5.86 -3.54 16.81
C ASP A 396 4.83 -4.50 17.42
N ALA A 397 3.56 -4.36 17.07
CA ALA A 397 2.48 -5.21 17.58
C ALA A 397 2.64 -6.68 17.15
N CYS A 398 3.27 -6.95 15.99
CA CYS A 398 3.56 -8.29 15.48
C CYS A 398 4.98 -8.80 15.80
N ARG A 399 5.77 -8.11 16.62
CA ARG A 399 7.05 -8.64 17.11
C ARG A 399 6.85 -9.96 17.85
N LEU A 400 7.89 -10.77 17.92
CA LEU A 400 7.83 -11.99 18.72
C LEU A 400 7.50 -11.63 20.18
N PHE A 401 6.61 -12.39 20.81
CA PHE A 401 6.23 -12.18 22.21
C PHE A 401 7.33 -12.59 23.20
N SER A 402 8.34 -13.31 22.71
CA SER A 402 9.61 -13.54 23.40
C SER A 402 10.47 -12.26 23.50
N HIS A 403 10.22 -11.25 22.66
CA HIS A 403 10.93 -9.98 22.67
C HIS A 403 10.16 -8.93 23.47
N LYS A 404 10.89 -8.14 24.26
CA LYS A 404 10.32 -6.98 24.96
C LYS A 404 10.03 -5.85 23.96
N LEU A 405 8.90 -5.20 24.16
CA LEU A 405 8.60 -3.94 23.48
C LEU A 405 9.42 -2.80 24.07
N ARG A 406 9.49 -1.69 23.34
CA ARG A 406 10.08 -0.44 23.81
C ARG A 406 9.22 0.18 24.92
N LYS A 407 9.79 1.07 25.73
CA LYS A 407 9.12 1.59 26.93
C LYS A 407 7.89 2.41 26.58
N GLU A 408 7.96 3.15 25.48
CA GLU A 408 6.92 4.03 24.94
C GLU A 408 5.67 3.24 24.53
N LEU A 409 5.83 1.96 24.21
CA LEU A 409 4.75 1.01 23.87
C LEU A 409 4.33 0.14 25.06
N CYS A 410 5.14 0.13 26.10
CA CYS A 410 4.85 -0.52 27.37
C CYS A 410 4.01 0.43 28.23
N HIS A 411 3.27 -0.13 29.17
CA HIS A 411 2.55 0.68 30.13
C HIS A 411 3.53 1.14 31.21
N ASP A 412 3.53 2.44 31.55
CA ASP A 412 4.09 2.89 32.82
C ASP A 412 3.19 2.41 33.95
N GLN A 413 3.60 1.35 34.63
CA GLN A 413 2.98 0.92 35.89
C GLN A 413 3.43 1.80 37.07
N GLN A 414 3.83 3.04 36.80
CA GLN A 414 4.75 3.79 37.66
C GLN A 414 4.21 5.19 37.98
N GLU A 415 2.94 5.27 38.39
CA GLU A 415 2.38 6.51 38.96
C GLU A 415 1.24 6.26 39.98
N TYR A 416 1.29 5.13 40.70
CA TYR A 416 0.39 4.86 41.84
C TYR A 416 1.15 4.37 43.08
N ILE A 417 2.30 5.00 43.37
CA ILE A 417 2.86 5.02 44.72
C ILE A 417 3.43 6.43 44.93
N SER A 418 2.54 7.37 45.26
CA SER A 418 2.87 8.62 45.95
C SER A 418 1.76 8.90 46.95
#